data_AF-A0A1F6BJH4-F1
#
_entry.id   AF-A0A1F6BJH4-F1
#
_cell.length_a   1.000
_cell.length_b   1.000
_cell.length_c   1.000
_cell.angle_alpha   90.00
_cell.angle_beta   90.00
_cell.angle_gamma   90.00
#
_symmetry.space_group_name_H-M   'P 1'
#
loop_
_entity.id
_entity.type
_entity.pdbx_description
1 polymer ?
#
loop_
_entity_poly.entity_id
_entity_poly.type
_entity_poly.pdbx_seq_one_letter_code
_entity_poly.pdbx_strand_id
1 'polypeptide(L)'
;MTELSVSDIPRRKPILDIESSANFPKETIIHQWQLMTELIKREIQANPDSRQAVLSFIAAPVSESLANQVVTAAADVSEHVSKLQDRFKQSLGRYLSLPAVPDELITPDIRSAPAYGDPESYIASLEKYSPESFQKAIRQAINSGRYLPGITGEERKLIATRYQMGRDCKILSLAAELLGISPLELKDTETPLPSGTRIYIDLQATLDHKILINPLNWVKRRMIKDRVFEVDIAGKQFILKEMKTPRHTDTHEYGFRQGLSSGEEFKTAAFFQEHGRSDKEGIVVNWEKPLAYVVFPDGYQFTIFAHEKGLMNDEETGRLLTQALHAKKADFQEEYNRIAQRVKDLKQLVGNYYPELEENLSFEAFARIKADYWIQQARNALSAMITQQNYGNYDLDGYAFKIHNVETGLKVEILGIDFENFYKIDPSLAQEITNRRMEFELEKIQKNLLLMPDWDDNQPVSKIERAGHLALFEEQFKINLLSINLPPNN
;
A
#
# COMPACT_ATOMS: atom_id res chain seq x y z
N MET A 1 -31.34 17.68 -45.03
CA MET A 1 -30.97 17.22 -43.67
C MET A 1 -30.11 18.31 -43.06
N THR A 2 -30.42 18.78 -41.85
CA THR A 2 -29.57 19.75 -41.15
C THR A 2 -28.22 19.08 -40.85
N GLU A 3 -27.12 19.74 -41.23
CA GLU A 3 -25.78 19.27 -40.87
C GLU A 3 -25.57 19.49 -39.38
N LEU A 4 -25.16 18.44 -38.67
CA LEU A 4 -24.82 18.50 -37.26
C LEU A 4 -23.34 18.77 -37.11
N SER A 5 -23.01 19.51 -36.07
CA SER A 5 -21.66 19.92 -35.71
C SER A 5 -21.22 19.27 -34.41
N VAL A 6 -19.91 19.33 -34.12
CA VAL A 6 -19.36 18.84 -32.84
C VAL A 6 -19.96 19.59 -31.65
N SER A 7 -20.26 20.89 -31.81
CA SER A 7 -20.89 21.70 -30.78
C SER A 7 -22.31 21.27 -30.40
N ASP A 8 -22.97 20.45 -31.24
CA ASP A 8 -24.31 19.94 -30.95
C ASP A 8 -24.28 18.70 -30.04
N ILE A 9 -23.10 18.14 -29.75
CA ILE A 9 -22.94 16.97 -28.89
C ILE A 9 -23.09 17.39 -27.41
N PRO A 10 -24.08 16.86 -26.67
CA PRO A 10 -24.20 17.11 -25.25
C PRO A 10 -22.98 16.61 -24.49
N ARG A 11 -22.40 17.48 -23.67
CA ARG A 11 -21.25 17.17 -22.81
C ARG A 11 -21.43 17.76 -21.43
N ARG A 12 -20.94 17.04 -20.41
CA ARG A 12 -20.85 17.58 -19.05
C ARG A 12 -19.77 18.66 -19.00
N LYS A 13 -19.97 19.71 -18.20
CA LYS A 13 -18.91 20.62 -17.79
C LYS A 13 -18.15 20.03 -16.59
N PRO A 14 -16.86 19.70 -16.71
CA PRO A 14 -16.06 19.27 -15.57
C PRO A 14 -16.04 20.31 -14.44
N ILE A 15 -15.96 19.83 -13.19
CA ILE A 15 -15.73 20.70 -12.03
C ILE A 15 -14.31 21.25 -12.08
N LEU A 16 -13.37 20.40 -12.51
CA LEU A 16 -11.97 20.75 -12.70
C LEU A 16 -11.44 20.09 -13.96
N ASP A 17 -10.89 20.89 -14.87
CA ASP A 17 -10.13 20.47 -16.04
C ASP A 17 -8.68 20.94 -15.92
N ILE A 18 -7.85 20.60 -16.92
CA ILE A 18 -6.41 20.91 -16.92
C ILE A 18 -6.15 22.42 -16.86
N GLU A 19 -6.95 23.22 -17.56
CA GLU A 19 -6.79 24.68 -17.57
C GLU A 19 -7.17 25.28 -16.22
N SER A 20 -8.30 24.84 -15.66
CA SER A 20 -8.79 25.33 -14.37
C SER A 20 -7.92 24.85 -13.20
N SER A 21 -7.33 23.66 -13.29
CA SER A 21 -6.46 23.10 -12.25
C SER A 21 -5.16 23.86 -12.07
N ALA A 22 -4.69 24.57 -13.10
CA ALA A 22 -3.54 25.47 -13.01
C ALA A 22 -3.73 26.60 -11.97
N ASN A 23 -4.98 26.95 -11.63
CA ASN A 23 -5.29 27.92 -10.59
C ASN A 23 -5.10 27.37 -9.16
N PHE A 24 -4.89 26.06 -9.01
CA PHE A 24 -4.77 25.39 -7.72
C PHE A 24 -3.51 24.51 -7.66
N PRO A 25 -2.30 25.10 -7.62
CA PRO A 25 -1.07 24.33 -7.54
C PRO A 25 -1.07 23.41 -6.31
N LYS A 26 -0.90 22.10 -6.54
CA LYS A 26 -1.02 21.05 -5.50
C LYS A 26 -0.18 21.35 -4.26
N GLU A 27 1.07 21.73 -4.44
CA GLU A 27 2.00 22.04 -3.34
C GLU A 27 1.51 23.22 -2.49
N THR A 28 0.96 24.26 -3.14
CA THR A 28 0.40 25.41 -2.45
C THR A 28 -0.83 25.02 -1.64
N ILE A 29 -1.73 24.23 -2.21
CA ILE A 29 -2.94 23.75 -1.54
C ILE A 29 -2.58 22.89 -0.33
N ILE A 30 -1.66 21.93 -0.47
CA ILE A 30 -1.21 21.06 0.62
C ILE A 30 -0.54 21.89 1.73
N HIS A 31 0.35 22.83 1.38
CA HIS A 31 1.01 23.67 2.36
C HIS A 31 0.04 24.54 3.15
N GLN A 32 -0.91 25.20 2.46
CA GLN A 32 -1.94 26.01 3.12
C GLN A 32 -2.85 25.17 4.00
N TRP A 33 -3.19 23.95 3.56
CA TRP A 33 -3.97 23.01 4.37
C TRP A 33 -3.25 22.61 5.66
N GLN A 34 -1.94 22.31 5.59
CA GLN A 34 -1.12 22.02 6.77
C GLN A 34 -1.10 23.20 7.76
N LEU A 35 -0.95 24.43 7.27
CA LEU A 35 -0.99 25.62 8.13
C LEU A 35 -2.37 25.80 8.78
N MET A 36 -3.44 25.54 8.03
CA MET A 36 -4.81 25.65 8.52
C MET A 36 -5.11 24.61 9.60
N THR A 37 -4.78 23.34 9.38
CA THR A 37 -5.03 22.27 10.35
C THR A 37 -4.19 22.44 11.61
N GLU A 38 -2.93 22.88 11.49
CA GLU A 38 -2.09 23.20 12.66
C GLU A 38 -2.64 24.39 13.47
N LEU A 39 -3.22 25.40 12.81
CA LEU A 39 -3.88 26.50 13.52
C LEU A 39 -5.15 26.02 14.24
N ILE A 40 -6.05 25.30 13.54
CA ILE A 40 -7.27 24.76 14.13
C ILE A 40 -6.95 23.86 15.32
N LYS A 41 -5.92 23.03 15.20
CA LYS A 41 -5.41 22.18 16.29
C LYS A 41 -5.02 22.97 17.54
N ARG A 42 -4.33 24.10 17.39
CA ARG A 42 -3.98 25.00 18.50
C ARG A 42 -5.22 25.65 19.11
N GLU A 43 -6.17 26.05 18.28
CA GLU A 43 -7.43 26.66 18.74
C GLU A 43 -8.31 25.66 19.50
N ILE A 44 -8.38 24.39 19.08
CA ILE A 44 -9.05 23.31 19.81
C ILE A 44 -8.48 23.15 21.24
N GLN A 45 -7.16 23.34 21.39
CA GLN A 45 -6.49 23.28 22.69
C GLN A 45 -6.80 24.51 23.55
N ALA A 46 -6.73 25.70 22.95
CA ALA A 46 -6.79 26.96 23.68
C ALA A 46 -8.22 27.50 23.92
N ASN A 47 -9.17 27.18 23.04
CA ASN A 47 -10.50 27.77 23.02
C ASN A 47 -11.61 26.70 23.07
N PRO A 48 -12.44 26.68 24.14
CA PRO A 48 -13.59 25.78 24.24
C PRO A 48 -14.61 25.90 23.10
N ASP A 49 -14.83 27.10 22.57
CA ASP A 49 -15.80 27.32 21.49
C ASP A 49 -15.30 26.70 20.18
N SER A 50 -14.01 26.89 19.85
CA SER A 50 -13.36 26.21 18.72
C SER A 50 -13.37 24.70 18.88
N ARG A 51 -13.14 24.19 20.11
CA ARG A 51 -13.25 22.76 20.40
C ARG A 51 -14.66 22.23 20.11
N GLN A 52 -15.69 22.90 20.61
CA GLN A 52 -17.08 22.48 20.41
C GLN A 52 -17.50 22.57 18.94
N ALA A 53 -17.06 23.61 18.23
CA ALA A 53 -17.34 23.79 16.81
C ALA A 53 -16.78 22.62 15.99
N VAL A 54 -15.52 22.23 16.22
CA VAL A 54 -14.90 21.10 15.50
C VAL A 54 -15.47 19.75 15.95
N LEU A 55 -15.74 19.56 17.24
CA LEU A 55 -16.33 18.33 17.78
C LEU A 55 -17.66 17.97 17.11
N SER A 56 -18.46 18.96 16.69
CA SER A 56 -19.75 18.74 16.03
C SER A 56 -19.66 17.90 14.74
N PHE A 57 -18.48 17.81 14.14
CA PHE A 57 -18.22 17.03 12.92
C PHE A 57 -17.76 15.59 13.17
N ILE A 58 -17.68 15.14 14.42
CA ILE A 58 -17.20 13.79 14.73
C ILE A 58 -18.08 12.69 14.17
N ALA A 59 -19.39 12.92 14.04
CA ALA A 59 -20.34 12.00 13.41
C ALA A 59 -20.61 12.33 11.93
N ALA A 60 -20.03 13.41 11.40
CA ALA A 60 -20.21 13.79 10.00
C ALA A 60 -19.47 12.78 9.08
N PRO A 61 -20.10 12.32 7.99
CA PRO A 61 -19.46 11.47 7.00
C PRO A 61 -18.25 12.16 6.35
N VAL A 62 -17.17 11.40 6.14
CA VAL A 62 -16.05 11.85 5.31
C VAL A 62 -16.55 12.11 3.88
N SER A 63 -16.44 13.36 3.43
CA SER A 63 -16.84 13.82 2.10
C SER A 63 -15.92 14.92 1.58
N GLU A 64 -16.01 15.22 0.28
CA GLU A 64 -15.26 16.33 -0.33
C GLU A 64 -15.55 17.70 0.30
N SER A 65 -16.73 17.86 0.91
CA SER A 65 -17.18 19.13 1.49
C SER A 65 -16.80 19.32 2.95
N LEU A 66 -16.44 18.23 3.66
CA LEU A 66 -16.24 18.24 5.11
C LEU A 66 -15.16 19.24 5.54
N ALA A 67 -14.04 19.30 4.82
CA ALA A 67 -12.95 20.22 5.13
C ALA A 67 -13.39 21.69 5.10
N ASN A 68 -14.21 22.09 4.12
CA ASN A 68 -14.72 23.45 4.04
C ASN A 68 -15.65 23.78 5.22
N GLN A 69 -16.51 22.83 5.60
CA GLN A 69 -17.46 22.99 6.70
C GLN A 69 -16.73 23.18 8.03
N VAL A 70 -15.70 22.38 8.30
CA VAL A 70 -14.89 22.49 9.53
C VAL A 70 -14.13 23.80 9.58
N VAL A 71 -13.47 24.22 8.48
CA VAL A 71 -12.75 25.50 8.43
C VAL A 71 -13.71 26.67 8.68
N THR A 72 -14.90 26.64 8.07
CA THR A 72 -15.91 27.69 8.26
C THR A 72 -16.40 27.74 9.71
N ALA A 73 -16.80 26.61 10.28
CA ALA A 73 -17.25 26.55 11.66
C ALA A 73 -16.18 26.98 12.67
N ALA A 74 -14.91 26.65 12.42
CA ALA A 74 -13.80 27.11 13.25
C ALA A 74 -13.52 28.61 13.09
N ALA A 75 -13.65 29.15 11.86
CA ALA A 75 -13.49 30.58 11.58
C ALA A 75 -14.59 31.43 12.24
N ASP A 76 -15.82 30.92 12.31
CA ASP A 76 -16.95 31.63 12.93
C ASP A 76 -16.75 31.90 14.43
N VAL A 77 -15.90 31.11 15.08
CA VAL A 77 -15.63 31.18 16.53
C VAL A 77 -14.18 31.53 16.90
N SER A 78 -13.28 31.68 15.92
CA SER A 78 -11.88 32.05 16.13
C SER A 78 -11.41 33.11 15.13
N GLU A 79 -11.04 34.29 15.65
CA GLU A 79 -10.49 35.38 14.86
C GLU A 79 -9.19 34.97 14.14
N HIS A 80 -8.37 34.10 14.75
CA HIS A 80 -7.14 33.62 14.14
C HIS A 80 -7.43 32.75 12.91
N VAL A 81 -8.38 31.81 13.02
CA VAL A 81 -8.78 30.94 11.91
C VAL A 81 -9.43 31.77 10.81
N SER A 82 -10.32 32.70 11.17
CA SER A 82 -10.95 33.64 10.22
C SER A 82 -9.91 34.44 9.42
N LYS A 83 -8.92 35.04 10.08
CA LYS A 83 -7.82 35.76 9.40
C LYS A 83 -7.04 34.86 8.44
N LEU A 84 -6.76 33.61 8.82
CA LEU A 84 -6.03 32.68 7.96
C LEU A 84 -6.89 32.22 6.77
N GLN A 85 -8.19 32.00 6.99
CA GLN A 85 -9.15 31.67 5.94
C GLN A 85 -9.23 32.80 4.90
N ASP A 86 -9.33 34.05 5.36
CA ASP A 86 -9.33 35.23 4.48
C ASP A 86 -8.03 35.36 3.69
N ARG A 87 -6.88 35.12 4.33
CA ARG A 87 -5.58 35.11 3.65
C ARG A 87 -5.51 34.07 2.54
N PHE A 88 -6.10 32.89 2.73
CA PHE A 88 -6.09 31.79 1.76
C PHE A 88 -7.34 31.73 0.88
N LYS A 89 -8.21 32.75 0.93
CA LYS A 89 -9.52 32.76 0.27
C LYS A 89 -9.44 32.49 -1.22
N GLN A 90 -8.47 33.08 -1.92
CA GLN A 90 -8.33 32.95 -3.37
C GLN A 90 -7.72 31.62 -3.84
N SER A 91 -7.09 30.87 -2.93
CA SER A 91 -6.45 29.58 -3.21
C SER A 91 -7.20 28.45 -2.50
N LEU A 92 -6.80 28.07 -1.28
CA LEU A 92 -7.41 27.00 -0.52
C LEU A 92 -8.92 27.23 -0.31
N GLY A 93 -9.34 28.47 -0.01
CA GLY A 93 -10.77 28.78 0.18
C GLY A 93 -11.61 28.47 -1.06
N ARG A 94 -11.19 28.96 -2.24
CA ARG A 94 -11.82 28.62 -3.53
C ARG A 94 -11.72 27.13 -3.84
N TYR A 95 -10.56 26.53 -3.60
CA TYR A 95 -10.33 25.10 -3.83
C TYR A 95 -11.24 24.22 -2.98
N LEU A 96 -11.50 24.56 -1.72
CA LEU A 96 -12.43 23.84 -0.84
C LEU A 96 -13.89 24.12 -1.18
N SER A 97 -14.18 25.25 -1.83
CA SER A 97 -15.53 25.67 -2.20
C SER A 97 -16.02 25.19 -3.57
N LEU A 98 -15.17 24.55 -4.40
CA LEU A 98 -15.65 23.92 -5.64
C LEU A 98 -16.73 22.87 -5.33
N PRO A 99 -17.73 22.67 -6.20
CA PRO A 99 -18.70 21.59 -6.05
C PRO A 99 -18.03 20.23 -5.85
N ALA A 100 -18.68 19.33 -5.12
CA ALA A 100 -18.25 17.93 -5.04
C ALA A 100 -18.52 17.22 -6.37
N VAL A 101 -17.70 16.24 -6.71
CA VAL A 101 -17.94 15.41 -7.90
C VAL A 101 -19.07 14.42 -7.59
N PRO A 102 -20.13 14.35 -8.41
CA PRO A 102 -21.25 13.44 -8.17
C PRO A 102 -20.81 11.98 -8.05
N ASP A 103 -21.36 11.28 -7.05
CA ASP A 103 -21.01 9.89 -6.71
C ASP A 103 -21.27 8.92 -7.86
N GLU A 104 -22.28 9.20 -8.68
CA GLU A 104 -22.65 8.39 -9.84
C GLU A 104 -21.55 8.37 -10.91
N LEU A 105 -20.72 9.42 -10.98
CA LEU A 105 -19.60 9.51 -11.92
C LEU A 105 -18.36 8.73 -11.45
N ILE A 106 -18.37 8.30 -10.19
CA ILE A 106 -17.21 7.72 -9.51
C ILE A 106 -17.39 6.20 -9.35
N THR A 107 -18.54 5.64 -9.71
CA THR A 107 -18.80 4.21 -9.61
C THR A 107 -17.96 3.43 -10.65
N PRO A 108 -17.32 2.30 -10.28
CA PRO A 108 -17.31 1.67 -8.95
C PRO A 108 -16.32 2.30 -7.94
N ASP A 109 -15.30 3.01 -8.42
CA ASP A 109 -14.34 3.77 -7.62
C ASP A 109 -13.60 4.83 -8.46
N ILE A 110 -12.88 5.75 -7.81
CA ILE A 110 -12.23 6.88 -8.50
C ILE A 110 -11.12 6.48 -9.48
N ARG A 111 -10.54 5.28 -9.39
CA ARG A 111 -9.50 4.80 -10.33
C ARG A 111 -10.16 4.15 -11.55
N SER A 112 -11.20 3.35 -11.31
CA SER A 112 -11.93 2.60 -12.34
C SER A 112 -13.05 3.40 -13.00
N ALA A 113 -13.40 4.57 -12.48
CA ALA A 113 -14.40 5.45 -13.07
C ALA A 113 -14.09 5.72 -14.55
N PRO A 114 -15.09 5.84 -15.43
CA PRO A 114 -14.86 6.16 -16.84
C PRO A 114 -14.07 7.47 -17.00
N ALA A 115 -13.13 7.48 -17.95
CA ALA A 115 -12.44 8.72 -18.30
C ALA A 115 -13.42 9.69 -18.98
N TYR A 116 -13.39 10.96 -18.59
CA TYR A 116 -14.12 12.00 -19.29
C TYR A 116 -13.65 12.07 -20.75
N GLY A 117 -14.59 11.91 -21.67
CA GLY A 117 -14.31 11.97 -23.10
C GLY A 117 -14.43 13.40 -23.62
N ASP A 118 -13.48 13.79 -24.47
CA ASP A 118 -13.53 15.04 -25.24
C ASP A 118 -14.04 14.75 -26.67
N PRO A 119 -15.22 15.28 -27.06
CA PRO A 119 -15.77 15.00 -28.38
C PRO A 119 -14.88 15.54 -29.50
N GLU A 120 -14.22 16.68 -29.32
CA GLU A 120 -13.31 17.27 -30.31
C GLU A 120 -12.19 16.30 -30.68
N SER A 121 -11.52 15.68 -29.69
CA SER A 121 -10.46 14.71 -29.92
C SER A 121 -10.92 13.46 -30.70
N TYR A 122 -12.10 12.91 -30.38
CA TYR A 122 -12.64 11.75 -31.09
C TYR A 122 -13.10 12.12 -32.50
N ILE A 123 -13.79 13.25 -32.65
CA ILE A 123 -14.34 13.66 -33.95
C ILE A 123 -13.23 14.08 -34.92
N ALA A 124 -12.16 14.72 -34.45
CA ALA A 124 -10.97 14.99 -35.28
C ALA A 124 -10.39 13.70 -35.90
N SER A 125 -10.41 12.59 -35.17
CA SER A 125 -9.96 11.28 -35.69
C SER A 125 -10.88 10.73 -36.80
N LEU A 126 -12.11 11.24 -36.91
CA LEU A 126 -13.12 10.82 -37.86
C LEU A 126 -13.24 11.71 -39.10
N GLU A 127 -12.61 12.88 -39.13
CA GLU A 127 -12.63 13.80 -40.29
C GLU A 127 -12.06 13.18 -41.57
N LYS A 128 -11.24 12.12 -41.44
CA LYS A 128 -10.68 11.34 -42.55
C LYS A 128 -11.68 10.41 -43.26
N TYR A 129 -12.89 10.24 -42.73
CA TYR A 129 -13.93 9.37 -43.31
C TYR A 129 -14.94 10.17 -44.15
N SER A 130 -15.86 9.49 -44.84
CA SER A 130 -16.86 10.16 -45.68
C SER A 130 -17.75 11.10 -44.85
N PRO A 131 -18.22 12.23 -45.43
CA PRO A 131 -19.12 13.17 -44.73
C PRO A 131 -20.37 12.51 -44.14
N GLU A 132 -20.90 11.49 -44.80
CA GLU A 132 -22.02 10.69 -44.31
C GLU A 132 -21.66 9.90 -43.04
N SER A 133 -20.48 9.29 -43.01
CA SER A 133 -19.98 8.54 -41.85
C SER A 133 -19.73 9.47 -40.66
N PHE A 134 -19.18 10.66 -40.93
CA PHE A 134 -18.97 11.72 -39.94
C PHE A 134 -20.29 12.17 -39.32
N GLN A 135 -21.29 12.51 -40.15
CA GLN A 135 -22.63 12.92 -39.69
C GLN A 135 -23.34 11.81 -38.90
N LYS A 136 -23.17 10.54 -39.29
CA LYS A 136 -23.70 9.38 -38.55
C LYS A 136 -23.06 9.25 -37.17
N ALA A 137 -21.75 9.44 -37.06
CA ALA A 137 -21.03 9.38 -35.79
C ALA A 137 -21.45 10.50 -34.83
N ILE A 138 -21.63 11.74 -35.32
CA ILE A 138 -22.14 12.84 -34.51
C ILE A 138 -23.55 12.54 -33.99
N ARG A 139 -24.48 12.07 -34.86
CA ARG A 139 -25.82 11.66 -34.42
C ARG A 139 -25.79 10.57 -33.36
N GLN A 140 -24.93 9.58 -33.53
CA GLN A 140 -24.79 8.49 -32.57
C GLN A 140 -24.25 9.01 -31.22
N ALA A 141 -23.27 9.92 -31.23
CA ALA A 141 -22.75 10.55 -30.03
C ALA A 141 -23.83 11.36 -29.28
N ILE A 142 -24.63 12.14 -30.00
CA ILE A 142 -25.77 12.89 -29.44
C ILE A 142 -26.77 11.93 -28.79
N ASN A 143 -27.22 10.93 -29.55
CA ASN A 143 -28.28 10.01 -29.10
C ASN A 143 -27.84 9.10 -27.95
N SER A 144 -26.55 8.75 -27.87
CA SER A 144 -26.01 7.88 -26.81
C SER A 144 -25.65 8.64 -25.54
N GLY A 145 -25.54 9.97 -25.58
CA GLY A 145 -25.06 10.76 -24.43
C GLY A 145 -23.63 10.40 -24.01
N ARG A 146 -22.81 9.89 -24.93
CA ARG A 146 -21.48 9.29 -24.66
C ARG A 146 -20.53 10.19 -23.85
N TYR A 147 -20.67 11.51 -23.95
CA TYR A 147 -19.79 12.51 -23.32
C TYR A 147 -20.41 13.17 -22.06
N LEU A 148 -21.50 12.61 -21.54
CA LEU A 148 -22.10 13.02 -20.27
C LEU A 148 -21.45 12.32 -19.05
N PRO A 149 -21.10 11.02 -19.11
CA PRO A 149 -20.44 10.32 -17.99
C PRO A 149 -18.93 10.57 -17.92
N GLY A 150 -18.36 10.19 -16.77
CA GLY A 150 -16.91 10.15 -16.54
C GLY A 150 -16.32 11.39 -15.89
N ILE A 151 -15.10 11.22 -15.39
CA ILE A 151 -14.34 12.23 -14.63
C ILE A 151 -12.99 12.49 -15.28
N THR A 152 -12.55 13.73 -15.22
CA THR A 152 -11.23 14.14 -15.71
C THR A 152 -10.12 13.60 -14.78
N GLY A 153 -8.87 13.60 -15.25
CA GLY A 153 -7.72 13.31 -14.39
C GLY A 153 -7.58 14.30 -13.22
N GLU A 154 -8.00 15.55 -13.44
CA GLU A 154 -7.95 16.61 -12.42
C GLU A 154 -9.05 16.46 -11.36
N GLU A 155 -10.25 16.03 -11.74
CA GLU A 155 -11.32 15.67 -10.80
C GLU A 155 -10.93 14.47 -9.92
N ARG A 156 -10.23 13.46 -10.46
CA ARG A 156 -9.71 12.35 -9.64
C ARG A 156 -8.77 12.85 -8.54
N LYS A 157 -7.83 13.74 -8.90
CA LYS A 157 -6.91 14.35 -7.95
C LYS A 157 -7.65 15.23 -6.93
N LEU A 158 -8.67 15.97 -7.38
CA LEU A 158 -9.53 16.80 -6.53
C LEU A 158 -10.23 15.95 -5.46
N ILE A 159 -10.91 14.89 -5.88
CA ILE A 159 -11.63 13.95 -4.99
C ILE A 159 -10.66 13.39 -3.95
N ALA A 160 -9.56 12.77 -4.40
CA ALA A 160 -8.58 12.14 -3.50
C ALA A 160 -8.02 13.13 -2.46
N THR A 161 -7.64 14.33 -2.90
CA THR A 161 -7.08 15.38 -2.05
C THR A 161 -8.11 15.88 -1.03
N ARG A 162 -9.36 16.14 -1.44
CA ARG A 162 -10.39 16.65 -0.53
C ARG A 162 -10.88 15.59 0.44
N TYR A 163 -10.95 14.32 0.02
CA TYR A 163 -11.21 13.21 0.94
C TYR A 163 -10.08 13.08 1.96
N GLN A 164 -8.81 13.26 1.57
CA GLN A 164 -7.70 13.33 2.53
C GLN A 164 -7.91 14.46 3.55
N MET A 165 -8.26 15.67 3.11
CA MET A 165 -8.55 16.79 4.01
C MET A 165 -9.76 16.52 4.93
N GLY A 166 -10.80 15.85 4.42
CA GLY A 166 -11.93 15.40 5.24
C GLY A 166 -11.51 14.40 6.32
N ARG A 167 -10.63 13.45 6.00
CA ARG A 167 -10.05 12.49 6.96
C ARG A 167 -9.22 13.20 8.04
N ASP A 168 -8.44 14.23 7.68
CA ASP A 168 -7.72 15.05 8.66
C ASP A 168 -8.66 15.75 9.65
N CYS A 169 -9.83 16.21 9.16
CA CYS A 169 -10.86 16.81 10.01
C CYS A 169 -11.44 15.81 11.03
N LYS A 170 -11.52 14.51 10.69
CA LYS A 170 -11.94 13.46 11.63
C LYS A 170 -10.93 13.31 12.76
N ILE A 171 -9.63 13.38 12.46
CA ILE A 171 -8.58 13.36 13.48
C ILE A 171 -8.68 14.59 14.39
N LEU A 172 -8.92 15.79 13.84
CA LEU A 172 -9.13 17.01 14.63
C LEU A 172 -10.38 16.91 15.53
N SER A 173 -11.47 16.35 15.02
CA SER A 173 -12.72 16.14 15.77
C SER A 173 -12.53 15.15 16.91
N LEU A 174 -11.80 14.06 16.68
CA LEU A 174 -11.41 13.10 17.70
C LEU A 174 -10.55 13.76 18.80
N ALA A 175 -9.61 14.61 18.38
CA ALA A 175 -8.76 15.37 19.28
C ALA A 175 -9.58 16.31 20.18
N ALA A 176 -10.60 16.97 19.61
CA ALA A 176 -11.52 17.82 20.34
C ALA A 176 -12.34 17.04 21.38
N GLU A 177 -12.82 15.84 21.03
CA GLU A 177 -13.56 14.97 21.95
C GLU A 177 -12.69 14.52 23.13
N LEU A 178 -11.50 13.99 22.84
CA LEU A 178 -10.63 13.42 23.86
C LEU A 178 -10.10 14.45 24.85
N LEU A 179 -9.90 15.71 24.42
CA LEU A 179 -9.62 16.81 25.34
C LEU A 179 -10.75 17.08 26.33
N GLY A 180 -12.00 16.84 25.94
CA GLY A 180 -13.16 17.00 26.81
C GLY A 180 -13.29 15.91 27.88
N ILE A 181 -12.62 14.77 27.70
CA ILE A 181 -12.79 13.55 28.51
C ILE A 181 -11.56 13.26 29.38
N SER A 182 -10.45 13.98 29.20
CA SER A 182 -9.16 13.68 29.84
C SER A 182 -9.24 13.58 31.38
N PRO A 183 -8.80 12.47 32.01
CA PRO A 183 -8.14 11.30 31.39
C PRO A 183 -9.12 10.27 30.81
N LEU A 184 -8.76 9.70 29.65
CA LEU A 184 -9.48 8.55 29.08
C LEU A 184 -9.16 7.28 29.88
N GLU A 185 -10.18 6.64 30.45
CA GLU A 185 -10.05 5.33 31.09
C GLU A 185 -10.08 4.21 30.05
N LEU A 186 -8.92 3.64 29.75
CA LEU A 186 -8.77 2.54 28.80
C LEU A 186 -9.08 1.18 29.46
N LYS A 187 -9.62 0.27 28.67
CA LYS A 187 -9.97 -1.11 29.06
C LYS A 187 -9.30 -2.10 28.09
N ASP A 188 -9.27 -3.37 28.46
CA ASP A 188 -8.86 -4.51 27.62
C ASP A 188 -9.82 -4.77 26.43
N THR A 189 -10.81 -3.89 26.26
CA THR A 189 -11.83 -3.92 25.21
C THR A 189 -11.98 -2.53 24.61
N GLU A 190 -12.76 -2.43 23.53
CA GLU A 190 -13.15 -1.13 22.97
C GLU A 190 -13.73 -0.20 24.05
N THR A 191 -13.26 1.03 24.07
CA THR A 191 -13.71 2.12 24.92
C THR A 191 -14.61 3.03 24.08
N PRO A 192 -15.92 3.09 24.37
CA PRO A 192 -16.83 4.00 23.68
C PRO A 192 -16.67 5.43 24.21
N LEU A 193 -16.68 6.41 23.31
CA LEU A 193 -16.71 7.84 23.61
C LEU A 193 -18.16 8.37 23.52
N PRO A 194 -18.46 9.54 24.12
CA PRO A 194 -19.78 10.17 24.07
C PRO A 194 -20.36 10.33 22.65
N SER A 195 -19.51 10.57 21.65
CA SER A 195 -19.90 10.67 20.24
C SER A 195 -20.36 9.34 19.63
N GLY A 196 -20.11 8.21 20.30
CA GLY A 196 -20.23 6.88 19.72
C GLY A 196 -18.96 6.39 19.02
N THR A 197 -17.90 7.20 18.97
CA THR A 197 -16.58 6.74 18.52
C THR A 197 -16.07 5.63 19.43
N ARG A 198 -15.50 4.58 18.87
CA ARG A 198 -14.92 3.45 19.61
C ARG A 198 -13.42 3.44 19.42
N ILE A 199 -12.68 3.38 20.52
CA ILE A 199 -11.22 3.32 20.52
C ILE A 199 -10.77 2.05 21.21
N TYR A 200 -9.79 1.37 20.63
CA TYR A 200 -9.03 0.33 21.32
C TYR A 200 -7.55 0.70 21.29
N ILE A 201 -6.87 0.54 22.42
CA ILE A 201 -5.41 0.68 22.51
C ILE A 201 -4.91 -0.53 23.29
N ASP A 202 -3.94 -1.26 22.73
CA ASP A 202 -3.30 -2.39 23.38
C ASP A 202 -2.71 -1.95 24.73
N LEU A 203 -3.04 -2.63 25.82
CA LEU A 203 -2.62 -2.21 27.16
C LEU A 203 -1.11 -2.14 27.30
N GLN A 204 -0.37 -3.08 26.71
CA GLN A 204 1.09 -3.03 26.74
C GLN A 204 1.60 -1.81 25.96
N ALA A 205 0.99 -1.49 24.81
CA ALA A 205 1.24 -0.25 24.09
C ALA A 205 0.89 1.00 24.92
N THR A 206 -0.12 0.98 25.80
CA THR A 206 -0.43 2.13 26.68
C THR A 206 0.67 2.41 27.70
N LEU A 207 1.35 1.37 28.20
CA LEU A 207 2.49 1.51 29.11
C LEU A 207 3.70 2.11 28.37
N ASP A 208 3.96 1.62 27.16
CA ASP A 208 5.12 2.01 26.36
C ASP A 208 4.91 3.36 25.62
N HIS A 209 3.65 3.74 25.39
CA HIS A 209 3.23 4.86 24.54
C HIS A 209 1.98 5.60 25.02
N LYS A 210 1.96 6.11 26.27
CA LYS A 210 0.89 6.99 26.80
C LYS A 210 0.49 8.15 25.88
N ILE A 211 1.42 8.58 25.03
CA ILE A 211 1.27 9.63 24.01
C ILE A 211 0.20 9.30 22.94
N LEU A 212 -0.13 8.02 22.71
CA LEU A 212 -1.15 7.59 21.73
C LEU A 212 -2.56 8.04 22.11
N ILE A 213 -2.81 8.28 23.40
CA ILE A 213 -4.13 8.59 23.96
C ILE A 213 -4.62 9.99 23.56
N ASN A 214 -3.71 10.86 23.07
CA ASN A 214 -4.07 12.22 22.65
C ASN A 214 -3.75 12.46 21.16
N PRO A 215 -4.76 12.42 20.26
CA PRO A 215 -4.63 12.72 18.84
C PRO A 215 -4.08 14.11 18.52
N LEU A 216 -4.09 15.06 19.46
CA LEU A 216 -3.40 16.34 19.25
C LEU A 216 -1.89 16.19 19.22
N ASN A 217 -1.33 15.09 19.72
CA ASN A 217 0.09 14.84 19.53
C ASN A 217 0.38 14.31 18.13
N TRP A 218 -0.65 13.91 17.37
CA TRP A 218 -0.48 13.30 16.08
C TRP A 218 -0.22 14.40 15.07
N VAL A 219 0.95 14.31 14.44
CA VAL A 219 1.32 15.16 13.33
C VAL A 219 1.44 14.20 12.16
N LYS A 220 0.48 14.27 11.22
CA LYS A 220 0.59 13.48 9.98
C LYS A 220 1.83 13.97 9.24
N ARG A 221 2.87 13.14 9.16
CA ARG A 221 4.12 13.50 8.48
C ARG A 221 4.58 12.33 7.64
N ARG A 222 4.45 12.55 6.34
CA ARG A 222 4.75 11.65 5.22
C ARG A 222 3.67 10.60 4.99
N MET A 223 2.90 10.86 3.93
CA MET A 223 2.08 9.84 3.29
C MET A 223 3.02 8.86 2.58
N ILE A 224 2.89 7.57 2.88
CA ILE A 224 3.65 6.48 2.25
C ILE A 224 2.84 5.93 1.07
N LYS A 225 1.56 5.65 1.30
CA LYS A 225 0.52 5.31 0.30
C LYS A 225 -0.73 6.15 0.60
N ASP A 226 -1.71 6.20 -0.30
CA ASP A 226 -2.89 7.10 -0.19
C ASP A 226 -3.68 6.97 1.14
N ARG A 227 -3.65 5.79 1.77
CA ARG A 227 -4.27 5.49 3.07
C ARG A 227 -3.29 5.14 4.19
N VAL A 228 -1.99 5.14 3.90
CA VAL A 228 -0.93 4.71 4.83
C VAL A 228 -0.01 5.89 5.11
N PHE A 229 0.05 6.29 6.38
CA PHE A 229 0.80 7.45 6.84
C PHE A 229 1.84 7.03 7.85
N GLU A 230 3.02 7.60 7.72
CA GLU A 230 3.90 7.75 8.87
C GLU A 230 3.36 8.92 9.72
N VAL A 231 3.23 8.69 11.03
CA VAL A 231 2.75 9.72 11.96
C VAL A 231 3.76 9.89 13.08
N ASP A 232 4.11 11.15 13.34
CA ASP A 232 4.88 11.52 14.52
C ASP A 232 3.88 11.82 15.65
N ILE A 233 4.04 11.11 16.76
CA ILE A 233 3.28 11.34 17.97
C ILE A 233 4.30 11.65 19.08
N ALA A 234 4.36 12.92 19.48
CA ALA A 234 5.27 13.39 20.54
C ALA A 234 6.74 12.93 20.36
N GLY A 235 7.27 12.97 19.13
CA GLY A 235 8.64 12.61 18.79
C GLY A 235 8.89 11.10 18.58
N LYS A 236 7.85 10.26 18.62
CA LYS A 236 7.91 8.84 18.25
C LYS A 236 7.16 8.61 16.94
N GLN A 237 7.73 7.80 16.05
CA GLN A 237 7.14 7.45 14.76
C GLN A 237 6.23 6.22 14.89
N PHE A 238 5.11 6.25 14.18
CA PHE A 238 4.14 5.16 14.05
C PHE A 238 3.63 5.08 12.62
N ILE A 239 2.94 3.99 12.28
CA ILE A 239 2.23 3.83 11.01
C ILE A 239 0.74 3.89 11.27
N LEU A 240 0.02 4.76 10.57
CA LEU A 240 -1.43 4.84 10.58
C LEU A 240 -1.96 4.31 9.25
N LYS A 241 -2.85 3.33 9.29
CA LYS A 241 -3.49 2.74 8.11
C LYS A 241 -5.00 2.94 8.19
N GLU A 242 -5.54 3.63 7.22
CA GLU A 242 -6.99 3.87 7.13
C GLU A 242 -7.66 2.73 6.36
N MET A 243 -8.91 2.42 6.72
CA MET A 243 -9.68 1.44 5.94
C MET A 243 -9.87 1.95 4.51
N LYS A 244 -9.61 1.05 3.54
CA LYS A 244 -9.79 1.32 2.12
C LYS A 244 -11.24 1.63 1.78
N THR A 245 -11.43 2.57 0.86
CA THR A 245 -12.74 3.02 0.34
C THR A 245 -12.65 3.23 -1.18
N PRO A 246 -13.80 3.33 -1.89
CA PRO A 246 -13.83 3.66 -3.32
C PRO A 246 -13.22 5.02 -3.71
N ARG A 247 -12.83 5.83 -2.73
CA ARG A 247 -12.30 7.19 -2.93
C ARG A 247 -10.78 7.27 -2.82
N HIS A 248 -10.13 6.12 -2.63
CA HIS A 248 -8.69 6.01 -2.72
C HIS A 248 -8.23 5.72 -4.14
N THR A 249 -7.03 6.17 -4.46
CA THR A 249 -6.38 6.06 -5.77
C THR A 249 -5.71 4.71 -5.99
N ASP A 250 -5.55 3.91 -4.94
CA ASP A 250 -4.86 2.61 -4.91
C ASP A 250 -5.82 1.41 -4.88
N THR A 251 -6.92 1.44 -5.66
CA THR A 251 -7.85 0.31 -5.81
C THR A 251 -7.30 -0.77 -6.76
N HIS A 252 -7.78 -2.02 -6.64
CA HIS A 252 -7.32 -3.16 -7.45
C HIS A 252 -7.72 -3.03 -8.93
N GLU A 253 -7.07 -3.80 -9.80
CA GLU A 253 -7.57 -4.06 -11.14
C GLU A 253 -9.00 -4.64 -11.02
N TYR A 254 -9.95 -4.12 -11.80
CA TYR A 254 -11.40 -4.38 -11.71
C TYR A 254 -12.17 -3.70 -10.57
N GLY A 255 -11.51 -2.82 -9.81
CA GLY A 255 -12.14 -1.84 -8.94
C GLY A 255 -12.06 -2.12 -7.44
N PHE A 256 -12.75 -1.29 -6.66
CA PHE A 256 -12.74 -1.38 -5.20
C PHE A 256 -13.27 -2.73 -4.71
N ARG A 257 -12.47 -3.40 -3.88
CA ARG A 257 -12.87 -4.54 -3.06
C ARG A 257 -12.67 -4.15 -1.60
N GLN A 258 -13.69 -4.41 -0.80
CA GLN A 258 -13.62 -4.15 0.63
C GLN A 258 -12.71 -5.19 1.29
N GLY A 259 -11.62 -4.73 1.89
CA GLY A 259 -10.77 -5.53 2.77
C GLY A 259 -11.33 -5.59 4.19
N LEU A 260 -10.48 -6.06 5.12
CA LEU A 260 -10.77 -6.08 6.55
C LEU A 260 -11.08 -4.68 7.10
N SER A 261 -11.99 -4.61 8.06
CA SER A 261 -12.13 -3.41 8.91
C SER A 261 -10.88 -3.19 9.76
N SER A 262 -10.67 -1.97 10.27
CA SER A 262 -9.50 -1.67 11.12
C SER A 262 -9.42 -2.54 12.38
N GLY A 263 -10.57 -2.90 12.97
CA GLY A 263 -10.62 -3.83 14.09
C GLY A 263 -10.24 -5.28 13.71
N GLU A 264 -10.63 -5.74 12.51
CA GLU A 264 -10.23 -7.06 12.01
C GLU A 264 -8.76 -7.10 11.58
N GLU A 265 -8.28 -6.03 10.97
CA GLU A 265 -6.88 -5.85 10.61
C GLU A 265 -6.00 -5.88 11.88
N PHE A 266 -6.38 -5.13 12.92
CA PHE A 266 -5.74 -5.15 14.23
C PHE A 266 -5.68 -6.57 14.80
N LYS A 267 -6.82 -7.28 14.84
CA LYS A 267 -6.90 -8.64 15.42
C LYS A 267 -6.08 -9.65 14.64
N THR A 268 -6.08 -9.54 13.32
CA THR A 268 -5.28 -10.41 12.44
C THR A 268 -3.79 -10.18 12.67
N ALA A 269 -3.36 -8.92 12.69
CA ALA A 269 -1.98 -8.57 13.00
C ALA A 269 -1.55 -9.04 14.40
N ALA A 270 -2.39 -8.84 15.41
CA ALA A 270 -2.12 -9.25 16.79
C ALA A 270 -2.00 -10.78 16.89
N PHE A 271 -2.87 -11.52 16.20
CA PHE A 271 -2.79 -12.96 16.12
C PHE A 271 -1.46 -13.43 15.53
N PHE A 272 -0.99 -12.83 14.43
CA PHE A 272 0.30 -13.19 13.81
C PHE A 272 1.51 -12.73 14.64
N GLN A 273 1.42 -11.62 15.37
CA GLN A 273 2.44 -11.24 16.35
C GLN A 273 2.68 -12.31 17.41
N GLU A 274 1.60 -12.95 17.86
CA GLU A 274 1.66 -13.95 18.93
C GLU A 274 1.98 -15.35 18.40
N HIS A 275 1.39 -15.74 17.27
CA HIS A 275 1.41 -17.13 16.79
C HIS A 275 2.20 -17.34 15.48
N GLY A 276 2.56 -16.26 14.79
CA GLY A 276 3.10 -16.28 13.43
C GLY A 276 4.61 -16.11 13.32
N ARG A 277 5.37 -16.15 14.42
CA ARG A 277 6.81 -15.88 14.39
C ARG A 277 7.62 -17.16 14.17
N SER A 278 8.72 -17.04 13.43
CA SER A 278 9.69 -18.13 13.30
C SER A 278 11.12 -17.60 13.12
N ASP A 279 12.09 -18.37 13.59
CA ASP A 279 13.53 -18.13 13.39
C ASP A 279 14.17 -19.49 13.07
N LYS A 280 14.43 -19.75 11.78
CA LYS A 280 14.96 -21.02 11.29
C LYS A 280 15.97 -20.77 10.16
N GLU A 281 17.12 -21.42 10.24
CA GLU A 281 18.10 -21.50 9.14
C GLU A 281 18.52 -20.14 8.56
N GLY A 282 18.67 -19.13 9.41
CA GLY A 282 19.04 -17.78 8.97
C GLY A 282 17.87 -16.94 8.42
N ILE A 283 16.65 -17.46 8.45
CA ILE A 283 15.44 -16.77 8.03
C ILE A 283 14.56 -16.50 9.25
N VAL A 284 14.17 -15.25 9.42
CA VAL A 284 13.26 -14.81 10.47
C VAL A 284 11.95 -14.37 9.83
N VAL A 285 10.83 -14.93 10.27
CA VAL A 285 9.49 -14.44 9.92
C VAL A 285 8.94 -13.68 11.11
N ASN A 286 8.59 -12.43 10.87
CA ASN A 286 8.01 -11.55 11.87
C ASN A 286 6.88 -10.73 11.25
N TRP A 287 6.21 -9.92 12.06
CA TRP A 287 5.02 -9.18 11.65
C TRP A 287 5.10 -7.73 12.14
N GLU A 288 4.34 -6.83 11.54
CA GLU A 288 4.15 -5.48 12.05
C GLU A 288 3.30 -5.49 13.34
N LYS A 289 3.71 -4.75 14.37
CA LYS A 289 3.03 -4.76 15.67
C LYS A 289 1.84 -3.79 15.67
N PRO A 290 0.58 -4.24 15.79
CA PRO A 290 -0.55 -3.34 15.93
C PRO A 290 -0.58 -2.76 17.35
N LEU A 291 -1.03 -1.52 17.49
CA LEU A 291 -1.03 -0.77 18.76
C LEU A 291 -2.41 -0.24 19.14
N ALA A 292 -3.20 0.21 18.17
CA ALA A 292 -4.52 0.77 18.42
C ALA A 292 -5.40 0.71 17.16
N TYR A 293 -6.71 0.90 17.34
CA TYR A 293 -7.61 1.24 16.24
C TYR A 293 -8.73 2.19 16.72
N VAL A 294 -9.30 2.93 15.78
CA VAL A 294 -10.41 3.86 16.04
C VAL A 294 -11.50 3.64 14.99
N VAL A 295 -12.76 3.58 15.45
CA VAL A 295 -13.96 3.47 14.60
C VAL A 295 -14.92 4.61 14.92
N PHE A 296 -15.16 5.47 13.93
CA PHE A 296 -16.07 6.61 14.05
C PHE A 296 -17.53 6.21 13.77
N PRO A 297 -18.52 7.00 14.23
CA PRO A 297 -19.95 6.73 14.01
C PRO A 297 -20.37 6.65 12.54
N ASP A 298 -19.66 7.35 11.65
CA ASP A 298 -19.90 7.36 10.20
C ASP A 298 -19.24 6.19 9.45
N GLY A 299 -18.50 5.33 10.16
CA GLY A 299 -17.81 4.17 9.59
C GLY A 299 -16.39 4.44 9.09
N TYR A 300 -15.91 5.69 9.12
CA TYR A 300 -14.48 5.96 8.97
C TYR A 300 -13.71 5.28 10.10
N GLN A 301 -12.59 4.66 9.77
CA GLN A 301 -11.78 3.93 10.75
C GLN A 301 -10.33 3.83 10.29
N PHE A 302 -9.44 3.69 11.26
CA PHE A 302 -8.02 3.47 11.02
C PHE A 302 -7.39 2.63 12.14
N THR A 303 -6.26 2.01 11.82
CA THR A 303 -5.41 1.22 12.71
C THR A 303 -4.06 1.93 12.88
N ILE A 304 -3.44 1.81 14.04
CA ILE A 304 -2.08 2.30 14.33
C ILE A 304 -1.18 1.10 14.58
N PHE A 305 -0.01 1.11 13.96
CA PHE A 305 1.04 0.12 14.09
C PHE A 305 2.35 0.77 14.56
N ALA A 306 3.24 -0.03 15.15
CA ALA A 306 4.59 0.39 15.47
C ALA A 306 5.39 0.67 14.19
N HIS A 307 6.17 1.75 14.19
CA HIS A 307 7.04 2.05 13.06
C HIS A 307 8.30 1.20 13.09
N GLU A 308 8.48 0.36 12.07
CA GLU A 308 9.66 -0.48 11.89
C GLU A 308 10.74 0.26 11.08
N LYS A 309 11.93 0.38 11.65
CA LYS A 309 13.08 1.06 11.00
C LYS A 309 13.92 0.08 10.18
N GLY A 310 14.53 0.59 9.11
CA GLY A 310 15.48 -0.17 8.28
C GLY A 310 14.81 -1.23 7.41
N LEU A 311 13.53 -1.05 7.09
CA LEU A 311 12.83 -1.89 6.12
C LEU A 311 13.35 -1.62 4.71
N MET A 312 13.58 -2.69 3.97
CA MET A 312 14.09 -2.68 2.61
C MET A 312 13.10 -3.37 1.67
N ASN A 313 13.09 -2.95 0.41
CA ASN A 313 12.40 -3.65 -0.68
C ASN A 313 13.27 -4.80 -1.22
N ASP A 314 12.75 -5.54 -2.18
CA ASP A 314 13.42 -6.71 -2.78
C ASP A 314 14.79 -6.35 -3.39
N GLU A 315 14.81 -5.34 -4.26
CA GLU A 315 16.00 -4.90 -4.98
C GLU A 315 17.13 -4.48 -4.01
N GLU A 316 16.80 -3.64 -3.03
CA GLU A 316 17.75 -3.19 -2.02
C GLU A 316 18.25 -4.35 -1.16
N THR A 317 17.35 -5.28 -0.80
CA THR A 317 17.69 -6.46 -0.01
C THR A 317 18.65 -7.38 -0.76
N GLY A 318 18.38 -7.68 -2.03
CA GLY A 318 19.25 -8.53 -2.87
C GLY A 318 20.67 -7.98 -2.93
N ARG A 319 20.81 -6.68 -3.19
CA ARG A 319 22.10 -5.99 -3.25
C ARG A 319 22.84 -6.01 -1.90
N LEU A 320 22.19 -5.60 -0.82
CA LEU A 320 22.82 -5.50 0.50
C LEU A 320 23.13 -6.87 1.11
N LEU A 321 22.29 -7.86 0.86
CA LEU A 321 22.50 -9.22 1.33
C LEU A 321 23.70 -9.87 0.61
N THR A 322 23.83 -9.66 -0.70
CA THR A 322 25.01 -10.07 -1.47
C THR A 322 26.29 -9.48 -0.88
N GLN A 323 26.29 -8.18 -0.57
CA GLN A 323 27.44 -7.51 0.05
C GLN A 323 27.77 -8.09 1.43
N ALA A 324 26.75 -8.38 2.24
CA ALA A 324 26.92 -8.96 3.57
C ALA A 324 27.47 -10.40 3.50
N LEU A 325 26.98 -11.21 2.57
CA LEU A 325 27.50 -12.55 2.29
C LEU A 325 28.97 -12.50 1.84
N HIS A 326 29.31 -11.54 0.97
CA HIS A 326 30.70 -11.32 0.54
C HIS A 326 31.61 -10.94 1.70
N ALA A 327 31.17 -10.05 2.59
CA ALA A 327 31.93 -9.64 3.77
C ALA A 327 32.16 -10.80 4.75
N LYS A 328 31.23 -11.77 4.79
CA LYS A 328 31.30 -12.99 5.61
C LYS A 328 31.79 -14.22 4.84
N LYS A 329 32.63 -14.05 3.83
CA LYS A 329 33.13 -15.15 2.99
C LYS A 329 33.63 -16.37 3.76
N ALA A 330 34.35 -16.15 4.86
CA ALA A 330 34.88 -17.24 5.68
C ALA A 330 33.77 -18.16 6.22
N ASP A 331 32.63 -17.59 6.63
CA ASP A 331 31.50 -18.32 7.22
C ASP A 331 30.78 -19.21 6.19
N PHE A 332 30.86 -18.84 4.90
CA PHE A 332 30.18 -19.55 3.80
C PHE A 332 31.14 -20.32 2.89
N GLN A 333 32.43 -20.39 3.22
CA GLN A 333 33.45 -20.95 2.33
C GLN A 333 33.23 -22.45 2.08
N GLU A 334 32.82 -23.21 3.10
CA GLU A 334 32.55 -24.64 2.96
C GLU A 334 31.35 -24.92 2.05
N GLU A 335 30.26 -24.18 2.23
CA GLU A 335 29.07 -24.28 1.40
C GLU A 335 29.36 -23.88 -0.04
N TYR A 336 30.07 -22.77 -0.24
CA TYR A 336 30.54 -22.37 -1.57
C TYR A 336 31.33 -23.50 -2.26
N ASN A 337 32.25 -24.16 -1.54
CA ASN A 337 33.04 -25.24 -2.12
C ASN A 337 32.15 -26.43 -2.54
N ARG A 338 31.13 -26.78 -1.75
CA ARG A 338 30.18 -27.85 -2.09
C ARG A 338 29.34 -27.50 -3.32
N ILE A 339 28.75 -26.29 -3.34
CA ILE A 339 27.95 -25.81 -4.45
C ILE A 339 28.79 -25.69 -5.73
N ALA A 340 29.99 -25.11 -5.65
CA ALA A 340 30.89 -25.01 -6.79
C ALA A 340 31.28 -26.39 -7.35
N GLN A 341 31.47 -27.39 -6.49
CA GLN A 341 31.71 -28.76 -6.94
C GLN A 341 30.47 -29.35 -7.62
N ARG A 342 29.27 -29.17 -7.05
CA ARG A 342 28.04 -29.66 -7.66
C ARG A 342 27.77 -29.03 -9.03
N VAL A 343 28.07 -27.74 -9.19
CA VAL A 343 28.00 -27.05 -10.49
C VAL A 343 28.96 -27.67 -11.51
N LYS A 344 30.18 -28.05 -11.10
CA LYS A 344 31.10 -28.78 -11.98
C LYS A 344 30.55 -30.13 -12.40
N ASP A 345 29.92 -30.86 -11.48
CA ASP A 345 29.31 -32.16 -11.79
C ASP A 345 28.16 -31.99 -12.78
N LEU A 346 27.27 -31.00 -12.56
CA LEU A 346 26.20 -30.63 -13.50
C LEU A 346 26.76 -30.30 -14.88
N LYS A 347 27.83 -29.50 -14.95
CA LYS A 347 28.53 -29.17 -16.20
C LYS A 347 29.07 -30.41 -16.91
N GLN A 348 29.63 -31.39 -16.21
CA GLN A 348 30.09 -32.63 -16.85
C GLN A 348 28.94 -33.45 -17.46
N LEU A 349 27.74 -33.37 -16.86
CA LEU A 349 26.55 -34.09 -17.31
C LEU A 349 25.88 -33.44 -18.53
N VAL A 350 25.85 -32.10 -18.61
CA VAL A 350 25.16 -31.36 -19.70
C VAL A 350 26.09 -30.61 -20.65
N GLY A 351 27.41 -30.68 -20.45
CA GLY A 351 28.43 -29.85 -21.11
C GLY A 351 28.46 -29.94 -22.64
N ASN A 352 27.99 -31.03 -23.23
CA ASN A 352 27.84 -31.16 -24.68
C ASN A 352 26.70 -30.31 -25.27
N TYR A 353 25.74 -29.88 -24.44
CA TYR A 353 24.57 -29.10 -24.85
C TYR A 353 24.67 -27.61 -24.50
N TYR A 354 25.56 -27.25 -23.56
CA TYR A 354 25.72 -25.88 -23.05
C TYR A 354 27.19 -25.49 -22.88
N PRO A 355 27.93 -25.22 -23.99
CA PRO A 355 29.36 -24.89 -23.96
C PRO A 355 29.66 -23.57 -23.20
N GLU A 356 28.66 -22.71 -23.01
CA GLU A 356 28.78 -21.42 -22.31
C GLU A 356 28.90 -21.55 -20.77
N LEU A 357 28.88 -22.77 -20.22
CA LEU A 357 29.17 -23.06 -18.81
C LEU A 357 30.68 -23.13 -18.51
N GLU A 358 31.53 -22.52 -19.35
CA GLU A 358 33.00 -22.68 -19.28
C GLU A 358 33.63 -22.11 -17.99
N GLU A 359 33.05 -21.06 -17.41
CA GLU A 359 33.58 -20.41 -16.20
C GLU A 359 33.30 -21.21 -14.90
N ASN A 360 34.24 -21.16 -13.95
CA ASN A 360 34.01 -21.68 -12.60
C ASN A 360 33.12 -20.71 -11.81
N LEU A 361 32.20 -21.23 -10.99
CA LEU A 361 31.40 -20.39 -10.10
C LEU A 361 32.32 -19.59 -9.17
N SER A 362 32.30 -18.27 -9.29
CA SER A 362 33.02 -17.37 -8.39
C SER A 362 32.29 -17.26 -7.05
N PHE A 363 33.01 -16.86 -5.98
CA PHE A 363 32.36 -16.61 -4.69
C PHE A 363 31.35 -15.46 -4.77
N GLU A 364 31.62 -14.45 -5.61
CA GLU A 364 30.70 -13.33 -5.83
C GLU A 364 29.38 -13.80 -6.48
N ALA A 365 29.46 -14.64 -7.52
CA ALA A 365 28.28 -15.23 -8.14
C ALA A 365 27.52 -16.12 -7.14
N PHE A 366 28.23 -16.93 -6.33
CA PHE A 366 27.62 -17.68 -5.24
C PHE A 366 26.89 -16.79 -4.23
N ALA A 367 27.47 -15.66 -3.83
CA ALA A 367 26.84 -14.74 -2.88
C ALA A 367 25.54 -14.14 -3.45
N ARG A 368 25.51 -13.79 -4.75
CA ARG A 368 24.28 -13.33 -5.42
C ARG A 368 23.20 -14.41 -5.43
N ILE A 369 23.55 -15.62 -5.87
CA ILE A 369 22.64 -16.77 -5.91
C ILE A 369 22.06 -17.05 -4.51
N LYS A 370 22.92 -17.03 -3.49
CA LYS A 370 22.50 -17.29 -2.12
C LYS A 370 21.62 -16.19 -1.55
N ALA A 371 21.87 -14.92 -1.90
CA ALA A 371 21.02 -13.80 -1.50
C ALA A 371 19.60 -13.93 -2.08
N ASP A 372 19.50 -14.15 -3.39
CA ASP A 372 18.22 -14.37 -4.09
C ASP A 372 17.48 -15.58 -3.50
N TYR A 373 18.19 -16.69 -3.31
CA TYR A 373 17.63 -17.88 -2.69
C TYR A 373 17.07 -17.61 -1.28
N TRP A 374 17.80 -16.88 -0.42
CA TRP A 374 17.31 -16.52 0.92
C TRP A 374 16.08 -15.61 0.89
N ILE A 375 16.00 -14.68 -0.07
CA ILE A 375 14.80 -13.84 -0.27
C ILE A 375 13.61 -14.72 -0.66
N GLN A 376 13.79 -15.63 -1.62
CA GLN A 376 12.74 -16.57 -2.02
C GLN A 376 12.30 -17.47 -0.85
N GLN A 377 13.26 -18.03 -0.09
CA GLN A 377 12.95 -18.86 1.07
C GLN A 377 12.23 -18.08 2.18
N ALA A 378 12.56 -16.79 2.36
CA ALA A 378 11.86 -15.94 3.32
C ALA A 378 10.41 -15.66 2.88
N ARG A 379 10.16 -15.30 1.62
CA ARG A 379 8.80 -15.18 1.06
C ARG A 379 8.01 -16.47 1.23
N ASN A 380 8.66 -17.59 0.95
CA ASN A 380 8.11 -18.91 1.18
C ASN A 380 7.78 -19.10 2.66
N ALA A 381 8.70 -18.84 3.59
CA ALA A 381 8.43 -19.01 5.02
C ALA A 381 7.24 -18.15 5.50
N LEU A 382 7.13 -16.91 5.03
CA LEU A 382 5.98 -16.03 5.30
C LEU A 382 4.67 -16.63 4.77
N SER A 383 4.62 -17.02 3.50
CA SER A 383 3.42 -17.63 2.89
C SER A 383 3.02 -18.94 3.61
N ALA A 384 4.00 -19.76 3.98
CA ALA A 384 3.80 -20.96 4.78
C ALA A 384 3.09 -20.65 6.09
N MET A 385 3.57 -19.62 6.77
CA MET A 385 3.07 -19.23 8.08
C MET A 385 1.63 -18.74 7.98
N ILE A 386 1.29 -17.98 6.94
CA ILE A 386 -0.10 -17.55 6.67
C ILE A 386 -1.01 -18.77 6.53
N THR A 387 -0.64 -19.72 5.67
CA THR A 387 -1.45 -20.92 5.40
C THR A 387 -1.54 -21.85 6.61
N GLN A 388 -0.44 -22.09 7.33
CA GLN A 388 -0.41 -22.94 8.54
C GLN A 388 -1.34 -22.44 9.64
N GLN A 389 -1.60 -21.13 9.67
CA GLN A 389 -2.54 -20.51 10.59
C GLN A 389 -3.97 -20.41 10.05
N ASN A 390 -4.28 -21.12 8.96
CA ASN A 390 -5.58 -21.14 8.28
C ASN A 390 -6.01 -19.77 7.75
N TYR A 391 -5.06 -19.02 7.19
CA TYR A 391 -5.31 -17.80 6.44
C TYR A 391 -4.90 -17.93 4.97
N GLY A 392 -5.55 -17.12 4.13
CA GLY A 392 -5.06 -16.72 2.83
C GLY A 392 -4.85 -15.20 2.81
N ASN A 393 -4.11 -14.72 1.80
CA ASN A 393 -3.92 -13.30 1.54
C ASN A 393 -4.03 -13.06 0.03
N TYR A 394 -4.88 -12.13 -0.39
CA TYR A 394 -4.95 -11.72 -1.81
C TYR A 394 -3.83 -10.78 -2.22
N ASP A 395 -3.15 -10.17 -1.25
CA ASP A 395 -2.02 -9.30 -1.49
C ASP A 395 -0.71 -10.09 -1.54
N LEU A 396 0.05 -9.89 -2.61
CA LEU A 396 1.33 -10.55 -2.84
C LEU A 396 2.53 -9.63 -2.54
N ASP A 397 2.29 -8.36 -2.15
CA ASP A 397 3.35 -7.37 -1.84
C ASP A 397 3.32 -6.85 -0.38
N GLY A 398 2.47 -7.43 0.47
CA GLY A 398 2.35 -7.12 1.90
C GLY A 398 3.52 -7.59 2.78
N TYR A 399 4.77 -7.27 2.41
CA TYR A 399 5.96 -7.55 3.22
C TYR A 399 7.10 -6.57 2.97
N ALA A 400 8.07 -6.57 3.88
CA ALA A 400 9.36 -5.90 3.73
C ALA A 400 10.47 -6.71 4.40
N PHE A 401 11.74 -6.39 4.12
CA PHE A 401 12.88 -7.14 4.64
C PHE A 401 13.74 -6.34 5.60
N LYS A 402 14.47 -7.06 6.46
CA LYS A 402 15.63 -6.55 7.20
C LYS A 402 16.78 -7.56 7.14
N ILE A 403 18.01 -7.08 7.14
CA ILE A 403 19.20 -7.92 7.21
C ILE A 403 19.83 -7.73 8.60
N HIS A 404 19.99 -8.84 9.31
CA HIS A 404 20.61 -8.85 10.63
C HIS A 404 22.01 -9.41 10.52
N ASN A 405 22.99 -8.55 10.78
CA ASN A 405 24.37 -8.97 10.95
C ASN A 405 24.67 -9.10 12.45
N VAL A 406 24.42 -10.29 13.00
CA VAL A 406 24.66 -10.59 14.42
C VAL A 406 25.94 -11.40 14.59
N GLU A 407 26.46 -11.45 15.81
CA GLU A 407 27.66 -12.24 16.15
C GLU A 407 27.49 -13.73 15.80
N THR A 408 26.26 -14.24 15.91
CA THR A 408 25.93 -15.64 15.63
C THR A 408 25.72 -15.95 14.14
N GLY A 409 25.79 -14.96 13.25
CA GLY A 409 25.64 -15.19 11.81
C GLY A 409 24.93 -14.06 11.07
N LEU A 410 24.68 -14.29 9.78
CA LEU A 410 23.86 -13.42 8.94
C LEU A 410 22.43 -13.98 8.91
N LYS A 411 21.43 -13.13 9.12
CA LYS A 411 20.02 -13.50 8.96
C LYS A 411 19.26 -12.52 8.07
N VAL A 412 18.22 -13.02 7.40
CA VAL A 412 17.24 -12.23 6.67
C VAL A 412 15.92 -12.34 7.41
N GLU A 413 15.38 -11.21 7.85
CA GLU A 413 14.04 -11.12 8.39
C GLU A 413 13.08 -10.66 7.29
N ILE A 414 11.99 -11.38 7.12
CA ILE A 414 10.82 -10.92 6.38
C ILE A 414 9.75 -10.50 7.39
N LEU A 415 9.27 -9.27 7.23
CA LEU A 415 8.24 -8.66 8.06
C LEU A 415 6.94 -8.62 7.25
N GLY A 416 5.94 -9.39 7.67
CA GLY A 416 4.60 -9.29 7.10
C GLY A 416 3.90 -7.99 7.52
N ILE A 417 3.38 -7.26 6.54
CA ILE A 417 2.71 -5.97 6.70
C ILE A 417 1.40 -5.98 5.87
N ASP A 418 0.58 -4.94 6.05
CA ASP A 418 -0.65 -4.70 5.27
C ASP A 418 -1.64 -5.88 5.32
N PHE A 419 -2.39 -5.97 6.42
CA PHE A 419 -3.25 -7.12 6.69
C PHE A 419 -4.64 -6.98 6.04
N GLU A 420 -4.88 -5.94 5.23
CA GLU A 420 -6.22 -5.60 4.72
C GLU A 420 -6.87 -6.73 3.90
N ASN A 421 -6.06 -7.57 3.26
CA ASN A 421 -6.50 -8.58 2.31
C ASN A 421 -6.44 -10.01 2.88
N PHE A 422 -6.25 -10.16 4.18
CA PHE A 422 -6.26 -11.44 4.85
C PHE A 422 -7.68 -11.98 4.98
N TYR A 423 -7.83 -13.29 4.78
CA TYR A 423 -9.10 -14.00 4.95
C TYR A 423 -8.86 -15.37 5.56
N LYS A 424 -9.87 -15.89 6.27
CA LYS A 424 -9.82 -17.26 6.82
C LYS A 424 -10.04 -18.26 5.68
N ILE A 425 -9.24 -19.33 5.69
CA ILE A 425 -9.44 -20.49 4.81
C ILE A 425 -9.82 -21.71 5.65
N ASP A 426 -10.49 -22.66 5.00
CA ASP A 426 -10.82 -23.93 5.63
C ASP A 426 -9.53 -24.70 6.01
N PRO A 427 -9.45 -25.30 7.21
CA PRO A 427 -8.25 -26.04 7.62
C PRO A 427 -7.89 -27.22 6.70
N SER A 428 -8.86 -27.86 6.06
CA SER A 428 -8.58 -28.93 5.09
C SER A 428 -7.93 -28.38 3.83
N LEU A 429 -8.37 -27.22 3.36
CA LEU A 429 -7.75 -26.52 2.22
C LEU A 429 -6.34 -26.03 2.60
N ALA A 430 -6.15 -25.48 3.79
CA ALA A 430 -4.84 -25.08 4.30
C ALA A 430 -3.86 -26.27 4.34
N GLN A 431 -4.33 -27.43 4.79
CA GLN A 431 -3.54 -28.66 4.81
C GLN A 431 -3.24 -29.16 3.39
N GLU A 432 -4.20 -29.09 2.46
CA GLU A 432 -3.98 -29.44 1.05
C GLU A 432 -2.89 -28.54 0.43
N ILE A 433 -3.00 -27.21 0.58
CA ILE A 433 -2.00 -26.26 0.10
C ILE A 433 -0.62 -26.57 0.69
N THR A 434 -0.57 -26.85 2.00
CA THR A 434 0.67 -27.20 2.70
C THR A 434 1.28 -28.50 2.17
N ASN A 435 0.46 -29.53 1.93
CA ASN A 435 0.91 -30.83 1.42
C ASN A 435 1.44 -30.73 -0.02
N ARG A 436 0.75 -29.97 -0.87
CA ARG A 436 1.11 -29.81 -2.29
C ARG A 436 2.22 -28.80 -2.52
N ARG A 437 2.68 -28.12 -1.47
CA ARG A 437 3.65 -27.05 -1.58
C ARG A 437 4.97 -27.48 -2.21
N MET A 438 5.48 -28.64 -1.82
CA MET A 438 6.71 -29.17 -2.43
C MET A 438 6.50 -29.46 -3.92
N GLU A 439 5.31 -29.92 -4.31
CA GLU A 439 4.96 -30.14 -5.73
C GLU A 439 4.96 -28.81 -6.49
N PHE A 440 4.39 -27.74 -5.92
CA PHE A 440 4.41 -26.41 -6.54
C PHE A 440 5.82 -25.83 -6.68
N GLU A 441 6.67 -25.95 -5.65
CA GLU A 441 8.07 -25.50 -5.74
C GLU A 441 8.82 -26.28 -6.83
N LEU A 442 8.62 -27.60 -6.91
CA LEU A 442 9.21 -28.43 -7.96
C LEU A 442 8.68 -28.06 -9.36
N GLU A 443 7.38 -27.81 -9.51
CA GLU A 443 6.80 -27.36 -10.78
C GLU A 443 7.34 -25.99 -11.21
N LYS A 444 7.45 -25.04 -10.26
CA LYS A 444 7.99 -23.69 -10.52
C LYS A 444 9.43 -23.79 -11.01
N ILE A 445 10.22 -24.65 -10.38
CA ILE A 445 11.60 -24.95 -10.73
C ILE A 445 11.68 -25.57 -12.12
N GLN A 446 10.88 -26.60 -12.40
CA GLN A 446 10.82 -27.21 -13.73
C GLN A 446 10.43 -26.23 -14.83
N LYS A 447 9.50 -25.30 -14.55
CA LYS A 447 9.03 -24.30 -15.51
C LYS A 447 10.01 -23.12 -15.69
N ASN A 448 10.70 -22.70 -14.63
CA ASN A 448 11.42 -21.42 -14.62
C ASN A 448 12.96 -21.54 -14.70
N LEU A 449 13.57 -22.68 -14.32
CA LEU A 449 15.04 -22.80 -14.33
C LEU A 449 15.69 -22.69 -15.72
N LEU A 450 14.94 -22.97 -16.78
CA LEU A 450 15.42 -22.80 -18.16
C LEU A 450 15.29 -21.34 -18.66
N LEU A 451 14.50 -20.49 -17.98
CA LEU A 451 14.05 -19.21 -18.50
C LEU A 451 14.30 -17.98 -17.60
N MET A 452 14.94 -18.09 -16.41
CA MET A 452 15.25 -16.93 -15.54
C MET A 452 16.16 -15.91 -16.26
N PRO A 453 15.62 -14.79 -16.77
CA PRO A 453 16.43 -13.84 -17.53
C PRO A 453 17.25 -12.95 -16.59
N ASP A 454 16.64 -12.52 -15.48
CA ASP A 454 17.20 -11.58 -14.50
C ASP A 454 16.93 -12.06 -13.05
N TRP A 455 17.77 -11.62 -12.11
CA TRP A 455 17.60 -11.78 -10.67
C TRP A 455 16.60 -10.76 -10.11
N ASP A 456 16.20 -10.92 -8.83
CA ASP A 456 15.31 -9.98 -8.13
C ASP A 456 15.87 -8.53 -8.03
N ASP A 457 17.16 -8.31 -8.33
CA ASP A 457 17.80 -6.99 -8.44
C ASP A 457 17.91 -6.45 -9.88
N ASN A 458 17.17 -7.06 -10.83
CA ASN A 458 17.18 -6.76 -12.27
C ASN A 458 18.54 -6.95 -12.96
N GLN A 459 19.50 -7.66 -12.35
CA GLN A 459 20.74 -8.04 -13.02
C GLN A 459 20.55 -9.31 -13.87
N PRO A 460 21.16 -9.39 -15.06
CA PRO A 460 21.03 -10.57 -15.91
C PRO A 460 21.62 -11.81 -15.25
N VAL A 461 20.90 -12.92 -15.29
CA VAL A 461 21.36 -14.20 -14.72
C VAL A 461 22.21 -14.92 -15.76
N SER A 462 23.50 -15.08 -15.46
CA SER A 462 24.39 -15.89 -16.29
C SER A 462 24.03 -17.39 -16.21
N LYS A 463 24.41 -18.16 -17.23
CA LYS A 463 24.14 -19.62 -17.24
C LYS A 463 24.81 -20.36 -16.07
N ILE A 464 25.99 -19.92 -15.63
CA ILE A 464 26.69 -20.50 -14.48
C ILE A 464 25.96 -20.21 -13.16
N GLU A 465 25.34 -19.04 -13.07
CA GLU A 465 24.50 -18.65 -11.94
C GLU A 465 23.20 -19.46 -11.86
N ARG A 466 22.55 -19.73 -13.00
CA ARG A 466 21.40 -20.66 -13.04
C ARG A 466 21.78 -22.06 -12.55
N ALA A 467 22.94 -22.57 -12.98
CA ALA A 467 23.45 -23.87 -12.52
C ALA A 467 23.77 -23.86 -11.02
N GLY A 468 24.32 -22.78 -10.49
CA GLY A 468 24.55 -22.62 -9.05
C GLY A 468 23.27 -22.53 -8.23
N HIS A 469 22.23 -21.85 -8.73
CA HIS A 469 20.91 -21.81 -8.09
C HIS A 469 20.27 -23.20 -8.03
N LEU A 470 20.36 -23.97 -9.12
CA LEU A 470 19.92 -25.36 -9.15
C LEU A 470 20.64 -26.22 -8.11
N ALA A 471 21.98 -26.11 -8.06
CA ALA A 471 22.80 -26.85 -7.11
C ALA A 471 22.44 -26.52 -5.65
N LEU A 472 22.19 -25.24 -5.35
CA LEU A 472 21.77 -24.79 -4.01
C LEU A 472 20.41 -25.36 -3.61
N PHE A 473 19.47 -25.40 -4.56
CA PHE A 473 18.18 -26.04 -4.34
C PHE A 473 18.30 -27.54 -4.09
N GLU A 474 19.07 -28.27 -4.91
CA GLU A 474 19.29 -29.71 -4.73
C GLU A 474 19.89 -30.05 -3.35
N GLU A 475 20.88 -29.25 -2.90
CA GLU A 475 21.52 -29.44 -1.59
C GLU A 475 20.52 -29.27 -0.45
N GLN A 476 19.70 -28.21 -0.48
CA GLN A 476 18.74 -27.95 0.59
C GLN A 476 17.66 -29.03 0.68
N PHE A 477 17.03 -29.36 -0.44
CA PHE A 477 15.89 -30.27 -0.45
C PHE A 477 16.31 -31.75 -0.48
N LYS A 478 17.61 -32.03 -0.62
CA LYS A 478 18.16 -33.37 -0.79
C LYS A 478 17.50 -34.11 -1.95
N ILE A 479 17.17 -33.37 -3.02
CA ILE A 479 16.56 -33.87 -4.24
C ILE A 479 17.63 -33.91 -5.32
N ASN A 480 17.68 -35.00 -6.09
CA ASN A 480 18.49 -35.07 -7.30
C ASN A 480 17.60 -34.72 -8.49
N LEU A 481 17.61 -33.48 -8.95
CA LEU A 481 16.72 -33.01 -10.03
C LEU A 481 17.02 -33.70 -11.36
N LEU A 482 18.23 -34.27 -11.51
CA LEU A 482 18.59 -35.13 -12.66
C LEU A 482 17.90 -36.50 -12.67
N SER A 483 17.30 -36.92 -11.55
CA SER A 483 16.48 -38.14 -11.48
C SER A 483 15.00 -37.90 -11.82
N ILE A 484 14.60 -36.64 -11.90
CA ILE A 484 13.26 -36.22 -12.30
C ILE A 484 13.35 -35.96 -13.80
N ASN A 485 12.65 -36.77 -14.60
CA ASN A 485 12.62 -36.64 -16.07
C ASN A 485 12.30 -35.19 -16.45
N LEU A 486 13.33 -34.42 -16.82
CA LEU A 486 13.14 -33.14 -17.49
C LEU A 486 12.41 -33.46 -18.80
N PRO A 487 11.23 -32.87 -19.06
CA PRO A 487 10.55 -33.10 -20.32
C PRO A 487 11.52 -32.71 -21.44
N PRO A 488 11.71 -33.59 -22.44
CA PRO A 488 12.60 -33.30 -23.55
C PRO A 488 11.97 -32.18 -24.36
N ASN A 489 12.62 -31.01 -24.33
CA ASN A 489 12.37 -29.83 -25.14
C ASN A 489 11.09 -29.03 -24.82
N ASN A 490 11.28 -27.77 -24.44
CA ASN A 490 10.61 -26.61 -25.03
C ASN A 490 11.52 -25.39 -24.97
#